data_AF-A0A3N5MQA5-F1
#
_entry.id   AF-A0A3N5MQA5-F1
#
_cell.length_a   1.000
_cell.length_b   1.000
_cell.length_c   1.000
_cell.angle_alpha   90.00
_cell.angle_beta   90.00
_cell.angle_gamma   90.00
#
_symmetry.space_group_name_H-M   'P 1'
#
loop_
_entity.id
_entity.type
_entity.pdbx_description
1 polymer ?
#
loop_
_entity_poly.entity_id
_entity_poly.type
_entity_poly.pdbx_seq_one_letter_code
_entity_poly.pdbx_strand_id
1 'polypeptide(L)'
;MSGRTIWKGYIQFSDVNVPVKLHTAVQQDRVQFHLLHKRDRVKLRQQMICAYEKSPVPVEEQTKGYELENRKYILVDPEELEQTGPEGDRMI
;
A
#
# COMPACT_ATOMS: atom_id res chain seq x y z
N MET A 1 -10.04 22.99 -1.26
CA MET A 1 -10.06 22.05 -2.40
C MET A 1 -8.75 22.18 -3.17
N SER A 2 -7.75 21.36 -2.85
CA SER A 2 -6.49 21.33 -3.61
C SER A 2 -6.45 20.02 -4.37
N GLY A 3 -6.80 20.08 -5.65
CA GLY A 3 -6.88 18.93 -6.57
C GLY A 3 -5.49 18.39 -6.86
N ARG A 4 -5.03 17.44 -6.04
CA ARG A 4 -3.81 16.68 -6.31
C ARG A 4 -3.99 15.92 -7.61
N THR A 5 -3.12 16.18 -8.59
CA THR A 5 -3.07 15.42 -9.84
C THR A 5 -2.77 13.95 -9.52
N ILE A 6 -3.62 13.04 -10.00
CA ILE A 6 -3.44 11.59 -9.85
C ILE A 6 -2.29 11.13 -10.73
N TRP A 7 -2.25 11.64 -11.95
CA TRP A 7 -1.32 11.20 -12.98
C TRP A 7 -1.01 12.31 -13.98
N LYS A 8 0.23 12.32 -14.46
CA LYS A 8 0.70 13.21 -15.53
C LYS A 8 1.32 12.34 -16.61
N GLY A 9 0.97 12.62 -17.86
CA GLY A 9 1.56 11.94 -19.00
C GLY A 9 1.21 12.65 -20.29
N TYR A 10 1.43 11.95 -21.39
CA TYR A 10 1.20 12.44 -22.73
C TYR A 10 0.18 11.55 -23.40
N ILE A 11 -0.76 12.16 -24.12
CA ILE A 11 -1.62 11.43 -25.05
C ILE A 11 -1.05 11.68 -26.45
N GLN A 12 -0.70 10.60 -27.14
CA GLN A 12 -0.15 10.68 -28.49
C GLN A 12 -1.27 10.53 -29.53
N PHE A 13 -1.46 11.56 -30.35
CA PHE A 13 -2.39 11.54 -31.47
C PHE A 13 -1.60 11.66 -32.77
N SER A 14 -1.35 10.52 -33.40
CA SER A 14 -0.49 10.40 -34.59
C SER A 14 0.90 11.00 -34.33
N ASP A 15 1.15 12.24 -34.77
CA ASP A 15 2.44 12.92 -34.65
C ASP A 15 2.45 14.02 -33.57
N VAL A 16 1.35 14.19 -32.81
CA VAL A 16 1.24 15.25 -31.79
C VAL A 16 1.19 14.64 -30.40
N ASN A 17 2.09 15.12 -29.53
CA ASN A 17 2.14 14.74 -28.12
C ASN A 17 1.51 15.86 -27.27
N VAL A 18 0.37 15.59 -26.64
CA VAL A 18 -0.34 16.57 -25.80
C VAL A 18 -0.12 16.25 -24.31
N PRO A 19 0.49 17.15 -23.52
CA PRO A 19 0.66 16.93 -22.08
C PRO A 19 -0.68 17.06 -21.36
N VAL A 20 -1.03 16.05 -20.56
CA VAL A 20 -2.29 16.02 -19.80
C VAL A 20 -2.06 15.81 -18.31
N LYS A 21 -3.01 16.29 -17.50
CA LYS A 21 -3.06 16.06 -16.05
C LYS A 21 -4.40 15.44 -15.70
N LEU A 22 -4.38 14.26 -15.10
CA LEU A 22 -5.58 13.59 -14.61
C LEU A 22 -5.89 14.04 -13.18
N HIS A 23 -7.11 14.49 -12.94
CA HIS A 23 -7.59 14.93 -11.64
C HIS A 23 -8.80 14.11 -11.21
N THR A 24 -8.94 13.86 -9.91
CA THR A 24 -10.11 13.17 -9.36
C THR A 24 -11.35 14.05 -9.49
N ALA A 25 -12.37 13.59 -10.22
CA ALA A 25 -13.62 14.32 -10.39
C ALA A 25 -14.52 14.27 -9.14
N VAL A 26 -14.50 13.14 -8.40
CA VAL A 26 -15.30 12.93 -7.19
C VAL A 26 -14.40 12.34 -6.11
N GLN A 27 -14.25 13.05 -4.99
CA GLN A 27 -13.55 12.54 -3.82
C GLN A 27 -14.59 12.05 -2.81
N GLN A 28 -14.56 10.76 -2.50
CA GLN A 28 -15.38 10.23 -1.41
C GLN A 28 -14.71 10.57 -0.08
N ASP A 29 -15.39 11.33 0.77
CA ASP A 29 -14.98 11.53 2.16
C ASP A 29 -15.18 10.22 2.93
N ARG A 30 -14.12 9.43 3.06
CA ARG A 30 -14.11 8.28 3.98
C ARG A 30 -13.87 8.78 5.39
N VAL A 31 -14.88 8.61 6.25
CA VAL A 31 -14.69 8.73 7.71
C VAL A 31 -13.81 7.57 8.16
N GLN A 32 -12.57 7.86 8.56
CA GLN A 32 -11.67 6.88 9.13
C GLN A 32 -11.82 6.85 10.65
N PHE A 33 -12.19 5.69 11.18
CA PHE A 33 -12.26 5.48 12.62
C PHE A 33 -10.89 5.14 13.18
N HIS A 34 -10.57 5.71 14.34
CA HIS A 34 -9.40 5.34 15.13
C HIS A 34 -9.83 4.40 16.26
N LEU A 35 -9.04 3.36 16.51
CA LEU A 35 -9.23 2.52 17.69
C LEU A 35 -8.81 3.31 18.93
N LEU A 36 -9.78 3.55 19.82
CA LEU A 36 -9.56 4.24 21.09
C LEU A 36 -9.75 3.26 22.24
N HIS A 37 -8.93 3.41 23.29
CA HIS A 37 -9.14 2.67 24.52
C HIS A 37 -10.41 3.18 25.22
N LYS A 38 -11.32 2.25 25.53
CA LYS A 38 -12.70 2.57 25.93
C LYS A 38 -12.78 3.43 27.21
N ARG A 39 -11.80 3.32 28.11
CA ARG A 39 -11.80 3.97 29.42
C ARG A 39 -11.30 5.42 29.36
N ASP A 40 -10.21 5.67 28.67
CA ASP A 40 -9.49 6.95 28.66
C ASP A 40 -9.57 7.68 27.30
N ARG A 41 -10.15 7.04 26.28
CA ARG A 41 -10.31 7.56 24.92
C ARG A 41 -8.97 7.85 24.22
N VAL A 42 -7.88 7.25 24.69
CA VAL A 42 -6.56 7.40 24.08
C VAL A 42 -6.42 6.48 22.87
N LYS A 43 -5.72 6.94 21.83
CA LYS A 43 -5.49 6.16 20.61
C LYS A 43 -4.66 4.91 20.89
N LEU A 44 -5.16 3.74 20.48
CA LEU A 44 -4.46 2.47 20.60
C LEU A 44 -3.33 2.37 19.57
N ARG A 45 -2.23 1.75 19.98
CA ARG A 45 -1.13 1.33 19.09
C ARG A 45 -1.20 -0.18 18.90
N GLN A 46 -1.09 -0.64 17.66
CA GLN A 46 -0.98 -2.07 17.36
C GLN A 46 0.48 -2.49 17.45
N GLN A 47 0.73 -3.62 18.09
CA GLN A 47 2.03 -4.29 18.13
C GLN A 47 1.82 -5.76 17.78
N MET A 48 2.70 -6.30 16.94
CA MET A 48 2.71 -7.72 16.62
C MET A 48 3.49 -8.45 17.71
N ILE A 49 2.88 -9.45 18.34
CA ILE A 49 3.49 -10.23 19.43
C ILE A 49 3.73 -11.65 18.92
N CYS A 50 4.95 -12.17 19.09
CA CYS A 50 5.28 -13.55 18.76
C CYS A 50 4.51 -14.49 19.70
N ALA A 51 3.73 -15.42 19.15
CA ALA A 51 2.90 -16.34 19.96
C ALA A 51 3.73 -17.28 20.85
N TYR A 52 4.97 -17.57 20.46
CA TYR A 52 5.89 -18.44 21.20
C TYR A 52 6.57 -17.67 22.34
N GLU A 53 7.19 -16.53 22.03
CA GLU A 53 8.00 -15.74 22.97
C GLU A 53 7.17 -14.78 23.83
N LYS A 54 5.92 -14.53 23.45
CA LYS A 54 5.00 -13.56 24.08
C LYS A 54 5.59 -12.15 24.18
N SER A 55 6.53 -11.83 23.28
CA SER A 55 7.22 -10.54 23.20
C SER A 55 6.85 -9.81 21.90
N PRO A 56 6.78 -8.46 21.91
CA PRO A 56 6.59 -7.68 20.69
C PRO A 56 7.76 -7.89 19.73
N VAL A 57 7.45 -8.12 18.45
CA VAL A 57 8.44 -8.32 17.38
C VAL A 57 8.64 -6.98 16.64
N PRO A 58 9.88 -6.46 16.54
CA PRO A 58 10.16 -5.25 15.77
C PRO A 58 9.93 -5.49 14.27
N VAL A 59 9.61 -4.42 13.52
CA VAL A 59 9.27 -4.52 12.09
C VAL A 59 10.42 -5.12 11.26
N GLU A 60 11.66 -4.89 11.67
CA GLU A 60 12.87 -5.40 11.02
C GLU A 60 12.98 -6.94 11.09
N GLU A 61 12.37 -7.55 12.11
CA GLU A 61 12.34 -9.01 12.29
C GLU A 61 11.03 -9.63 11.77
N GLN A 62 10.13 -8.83 11.17
CA GLN A 62 8.89 -9.31 10.57
C GLN A 62 9.10 -9.62 9.09
N THR A 63 8.80 -10.85 8.68
CA THR A 63 8.81 -11.26 7.28
C THR A 63 7.41 -11.70 6.82
N LYS A 64 7.10 -11.50 5.52
CA LYS A 64 5.84 -11.93 4.92
C LYS A 64 6.06 -13.31 4.30
N GLY A 65 5.34 -14.30 4.82
CA GLY A 65 5.29 -15.64 4.23
C GLY A 65 3.95 -15.90 3.56
N TYR A 66 3.95 -16.56 2.40
CA TYR A 66 2.74 -17.14 1.80
C TYR A 66 2.61 -18.60 2.23
N GLU A 67 1.43 -19.01 2.69
CA GLU A 67 1.16 -20.39 3.09
C GLU A 67 0.86 -21.26 1.86
N LEU A 68 1.68 -22.31 1.66
CA LEU A 68 1.37 -23.45 0.80
C LEU A 68 0.60 -24.51 1.59
N GLU A 69 0.18 -25.57 0.90
CA GLU A 69 -0.40 -26.75 1.56
C GLU A 69 0.55 -27.32 2.63
N ASN A 70 -0.04 -27.74 3.76
CA ASN A 70 0.64 -28.36 4.90
C ASN A 70 1.56 -27.45 5.74
N ARG A 71 1.14 -26.21 6.04
CA ARG A 71 1.86 -25.29 6.95
C ARG A 71 3.31 -24.99 6.52
N LYS A 72 3.59 -25.12 5.22
CA LYS A 72 4.87 -24.71 4.65
C LYS A 72 4.72 -23.26 4.19
N TYR A 73 5.56 -22.39 4.71
CA TYR A 73 5.56 -20.98 4.34
C TYR A 73 6.72 -20.73 3.37
N ILE A 74 6.44 -20.12 2.22
CA ILE A 74 7.48 -19.52 1.38
C ILE A 74 7.63 -18.08 1.85
N LEU A 75 8.86 -17.69 2.19
CA LEU A 75 9.19 -16.30 2.44
C LEU A 75 9.10 -15.54 1.11
N VAL A 76 8.28 -14.50 1.07
CA VAL A 76 8.16 -13.66 -0.12
C VAL A 76 9.01 -12.43 0.15
N ASP A 77 10.19 -12.41 -0.46
CA ASP A 77 11.04 -11.23 -0.40
C ASP A 77 10.38 -10.09 -1.20
N PRO A 78 10.19 -8.92 -0.57
CA PRO A 78 9.53 -7.80 -1.23
C PRO A 78 10.27 -7.32 -2.49
N GLU A 79 11.58 -7.54 -2.58
CA GLU A 79 12.40 -7.20 -3.74
C GLU A 79 12.09 -8.06 -4.98
N GLU A 80 11.68 -9.32 -4.82
CA GLU A 80 11.31 -10.19 -5.95
C GLU A 80 9.93 -9.80 -6.53
N LEU A 81 9.01 -9.35 -5.67
CA LEU A 81 7.69 -8.86 -6.08
C LEU A 81 7.78 -7.57 -6.91
N GLU A 82 8.71 -6.67 -6.60
CA GLU A 82 8.89 -5.43 -7.35
C GLU A 82 9.46 -5.68 -8.75
N GLN A 83 10.33 -6.69 -8.91
CA GLN A 83 10.91 -7.06 -10.21
C GLN A 83 9.91 -7.72 -11.16
N THR A 84 8.80 -8.27 -10.65
CA THR A 84 7.75 -8.89 -11.47
C THR A 84 6.65 -7.92 -11.90
N GLY A 85 6.73 -6.65 -11.48
CA GLY A 85 5.78 -5.62 -11.91
C GLY A 85 5.91 -5.32 -13.40
N PRO A 86 4.81 -5.15 -14.15
CA PRO A 86 4.88 -4.71 -15.54
C PRO A 86 5.58 -3.36 -15.62
N GLU A 87 6.48 -3.19 -16.60
CA GLU A 87 7.11 -1.89 -16.89
C GLU A 87 6.00 -0.85 -17.12
N GLY A 88 5.88 0.08 -16.17
CA GLY A 88 4.84 1.10 -16.19
C GLY A 88 5.14 2.14 -17.27
N ASP A 89 4.79 1.84 -18.52
CA ASP A 89 4.81 2.84 -19.57
C ASP A 89 3.73 3.89 -19.29
N ARG A 90 4.13 5.16 -19.33
CA ARG A 90 3.25 6.31 -19.04
C ARG A 90 2.72 6.94 -20.33
N MET A 91 2.74 6.19 -21.42
CA MET A 91 2.22 6.57 -22.73
C MET A 91 0.84 5.90 -22.93
N ILE A 92 -0.16 6.70 -23.29
CA ILE A 92 -1.51 6.24 -23.64
C ILE A 92 -1.84 6.73 -25.05
#